data_AF-A0A819G5I0-F1
#
_entry.id   AF-A0A819G5I0-F1
#
_cell.length_a   1.000
_cell.length_b   1.000
_cell.length_c   1.000
_cell.angle_alpha   90.00
_cell.angle_beta   90.00
_cell.angle_gamma   90.00
#
_symmetry.space_group_name_H-M   'P 1'
#
loop_
_entity.id
_entity.type
_entity.pdbx_description
1 polymer ?
#
loop_
_entity_poly.entity_id
_entity_poly.type
_entity_poly.pdbx_seq_one_letter_code
_entity_poly.pdbx_strand_id
1 'polypeptide(L)'
;MVFEHLAAFFIDKFLGNYIEDFDSHQLKIHLWAGDIILENVHLKTNALNDLNVPLEIITGYLEKLRIHIPWKHLYTHPTKINFDGFYLLVAPKTDVNYDVERKEKEEYESKMKQVKKVEEFRRERELFEKNKQNPHHKDTFFERLQFHILRNLEIEINNIHIAYDDKTTKSYPFQCGITLNYIRLHTTNDQWEDFESKEDSEIIYKLAQINNLSIYWNSNIKSRLDLSKQDIIDDLKSIKQLNYPKMNFIVQPLNCQAKLIIAKTAQEQNFEEAVLATDIDFADISLNINRNQV
;
A
#
# COMPACT_ATOMS: atom_id res chain seq x y z
N MET A 1 15.61 4.72 22.56
CA MET A 1 16.78 4.98 21.66
C MET A 1 16.30 5.49 20.29
N VAL A 2 17.15 6.03 19.40
CA VAL A 2 16.70 6.59 18.09
C VAL A 2 15.97 5.55 17.23
N PHE A 3 16.46 4.31 17.17
CA PHE A 3 15.84 3.22 16.42
C PHE A 3 14.46 2.83 16.93
N GLU A 4 14.24 2.89 18.24
CA GLU A 4 12.94 2.64 18.86
C GLU A 4 11.89 3.69 18.46
N HIS A 5 12.30 4.97 18.40
CA HIS A 5 11.42 6.04 17.93
C HIS A 5 11.09 5.88 16.45
N LEU A 6 12.05 5.40 15.66
CA LEU A 6 11.88 5.19 14.23
C LEU A 6 10.95 4.00 13.97
N ALA A 7 11.16 2.88 14.66
CA ALA A 7 10.24 1.75 14.66
C ALA A 7 8.81 2.16 15.04
N ALA A 8 8.66 2.91 16.14
CA ALA A 8 7.36 3.43 16.55
C ALA A 8 6.71 4.33 15.48
N PHE A 9 7.49 5.24 14.88
CA PHE A 9 7.03 6.09 13.79
C PHE A 9 6.51 5.28 12.59
N PHE A 10 7.25 4.27 12.12
CA PHE A 10 6.83 3.46 10.98
C PHE A 10 5.57 2.64 11.29
N ILE A 11 5.48 2.08 12.49
CA ILE A 11 4.29 1.37 12.95
C ILE A 11 3.07 2.30 12.98
N ASP A 12 3.17 3.43 13.66
CA ASP A 12 2.04 4.32 13.89
C ASP A 12 1.59 4.96 12.56
N LYS A 13 2.54 5.28 11.66
CA LYS A 13 2.27 5.91 10.36
C LYS A 13 1.74 4.94 9.30
N PHE A 14 2.31 3.74 9.19
CA PHE A 14 2.04 2.83 8.06
C PHE A 14 1.20 1.60 8.41
N LEU A 15 1.07 1.24 9.69
CA LEU A 15 0.29 0.07 10.11
C LEU A 15 -0.92 0.45 10.97
N GLY A 16 -0.73 1.35 11.95
CA GLY A 16 -1.73 1.68 12.96
C GLY A 16 -3.04 2.24 12.40
N ASN A 17 -3.00 2.91 11.24
CA ASN A 17 -4.19 3.44 10.58
C ASN A 17 -4.94 2.41 9.73
N TYR A 18 -4.33 1.24 9.46
CA TYR A 18 -4.85 0.29 8.47
C TYR A 18 -5.24 -1.06 9.09
N ILE A 19 -4.69 -1.46 10.24
CA ILE A 19 -4.88 -2.80 10.84
C ILE A 19 -5.79 -2.77 12.08
N GLU A 20 -6.77 -3.67 12.16
CA GLU A 20 -7.64 -3.90 13.33
C GLU A 20 -6.89 -4.58 14.50
N ASP A 21 -7.37 -4.37 15.73
CA ASP A 21 -6.91 -5.04 16.96
C ASP A 21 -5.38 -5.15 17.10
N PHE A 22 -4.72 -4.02 16.87
CA PHE A 22 -3.27 -3.88 16.82
C PHE A 22 -2.67 -3.56 18.21
N ASP A 23 -1.86 -4.47 18.77
CA ASP A 23 -1.03 -4.18 19.96
C ASP A 23 0.25 -3.44 19.56
N SER A 24 0.19 -2.11 19.60
CA SER A 24 1.32 -1.24 19.29
C SER A 24 2.55 -1.49 20.15
N HIS A 25 2.40 -1.97 21.40
CA HIS A 25 3.53 -2.16 22.29
C HIS A 25 4.35 -3.38 21.89
N GLN A 26 3.70 -4.52 21.66
CA GLN A 26 4.39 -5.75 21.24
C GLN A 26 5.09 -5.56 19.90
N LEU A 27 4.46 -4.87 18.96
CA LEU A 27 5.03 -4.68 17.63
C LEU A 27 6.21 -3.72 17.62
N LYS A 28 6.20 -2.71 18.48
CA LYS A 28 7.38 -1.84 18.69
C LYS A 28 8.57 -2.65 19.19
N ILE A 29 8.34 -3.62 20.08
CA ILE A 29 9.40 -4.52 20.58
C ILE A 29 9.94 -5.42 19.46
N HIS A 30 9.06 -6.06 18.68
CA HIS A 30 9.46 -6.93 17.57
C HIS A 30 10.19 -6.17 16.46
N LEU A 31 9.69 -4.98 16.08
CA LEU A 31 10.34 -4.16 15.07
C LEU A 31 11.71 -3.68 15.52
N TRP A 32 11.87 -3.35 16.80
CA TRP A 32 13.19 -3.01 17.36
C TRP A 32 14.19 -4.17 17.28
N ALA A 33 13.70 -5.42 17.39
CA ALA A 33 14.53 -6.60 17.15
C ALA A 33 14.93 -6.77 15.67
N GLY A 34 14.24 -6.10 14.74
CA GLY A 34 14.53 -6.09 13.31
C GLY A 34 13.57 -6.92 12.46
N ASP A 35 12.67 -7.68 13.07
CA ASP A 35 11.73 -8.55 12.36
C ASP A 35 10.35 -8.50 13.02
N ILE A 36 9.34 -8.11 12.24
CA ILE A 36 7.92 -8.30 12.57
C ILE A 36 7.35 -9.38 11.66
N ILE A 37 6.58 -10.30 12.25
CA ILE A 37 5.65 -11.15 11.51
C ILE A 37 4.28 -11.00 12.15
N LEU A 38 3.30 -10.60 11.34
CA LEU A 38 1.88 -10.64 11.69
C LEU A 38 1.19 -11.64 10.79
N GLU A 39 0.25 -12.38 11.34
CA GLU A 39 -0.55 -13.36 10.60
C GLU A 39 -2.03 -13.12 10.87
N ASN A 40 -2.87 -13.46 9.89
CA ASN A 40 -4.33 -13.29 9.97
C ASN A 40 -4.75 -11.86 10.32
N VAL A 41 -4.18 -10.89 9.61
CA VAL A 41 -4.38 -9.46 9.85
C VAL A 41 -5.69 -9.00 9.20
N HIS A 42 -6.55 -8.34 9.97
CA HIS A 42 -7.75 -7.70 9.45
C HIS A 42 -7.52 -6.21 9.22
N LEU A 43 -8.04 -5.67 8.12
CA LEU A 43 -7.94 -4.25 7.80
C LEU A 43 -9.13 -3.48 8.36
N LYS A 44 -8.88 -2.28 8.87
CA LYS A 44 -9.93 -1.40 9.38
C LYS A 44 -10.87 -0.99 8.26
N THR A 45 -12.17 -0.95 8.55
CA THR A 45 -13.19 -0.50 7.60
C THR A 45 -12.96 0.93 7.08
N ASN A 46 -12.29 1.77 7.87
CA ASN A 46 -11.95 3.16 7.55
C ASN A 46 -10.59 3.35 6.87
N ALA A 47 -9.86 2.28 6.54
CA ALA A 47 -8.52 2.36 5.98
C ALA A 47 -8.44 3.11 4.63
N LEU A 48 -9.53 3.20 3.87
CA LEU A 48 -9.61 3.97 2.62
C LEU A 48 -10.03 5.44 2.82
N ASN A 49 -10.38 5.86 4.04
CA ASN A 49 -10.91 7.22 4.25
C ASN A 49 -9.89 8.31 3.94
N ASP A 50 -8.60 8.07 4.15
CA ASP A 50 -7.54 9.03 3.86
C ASP A 50 -7.34 9.25 2.34
N LEU A 51 -7.82 8.32 1.50
CA LEU A 51 -7.83 8.45 0.03
C LEU A 51 -9.02 9.26 -0.49
N ASN A 52 -9.96 9.64 0.38
CA ASN A 52 -11.15 10.42 0.06
C ASN A 52 -11.99 9.81 -1.10
N VAL A 53 -12.06 8.48 -1.16
CA VAL A 53 -12.83 7.72 -2.15
C VAL A 53 -14.23 7.37 -1.64
N PRO A 54 -15.25 7.28 -2.53
CA PRO A 54 -16.62 6.93 -2.16
C PRO A 54 -16.82 5.42 -1.95
N LEU A 55 -15.82 4.75 -1.36
CA LEU A 55 -15.77 3.30 -1.16
C LEU A 55 -15.52 3.00 0.31
N GLU A 56 -16.19 1.97 0.82
CA GLU A 56 -15.90 1.41 2.14
C GLU A 56 -15.35 -0.01 2.02
N ILE A 57 -14.50 -0.39 2.98
CA ILE A 57 -14.04 -1.76 3.11
C ILE A 57 -15.11 -2.55 3.86
N ILE A 58 -15.66 -3.56 3.20
CA ILE A 58 -16.57 -4.53 3.80
C ILE A 58 -15.77 -5.61 4.53
N THR A 59 -14.70 -6.07 3.91
CA THR A 59 -13.78 -7.07 4.47
C THR A 59 -12.40 -6.86 3.89
N GLY A 60 -11.40 -6.70 4.74
CA GLY A 60 -10.00 -6.70 4.33
C GLY A 60 -9.21 -7.67 5.20
N TYR A 61 -8.46 -8.55 4.57
CA TYR A 61 -7.74 -9.62 5.23
C TYR A 61 -6.38 -9.85 4.56
N LEU A 62 -5.37 -10.03 5.39
CA LEU A 62 -3.99 -10.29 5.00
C LEU A 62 -3.50 -11.53 5.75
N GLU A 63 -3.12 -12.58 5.03
CA GLU A 63 -2.67 -13.83 5.64
C GLU A 63 -1.38 -13.63 6.43
N LYS A 64 -0.41 -12.90 5.86
CA LYS A 64 0.87 -12.64 6.50
C LYS A 64 1.47 -11.29 6.10
N LEU A 65 1.94 -10.54 7.09
CA LEU A 65 2.81 -9.39 6.91
C LEU A 65 4.17 -9.70 7.55
N ARG A 66 5.24 -9.57 6.78
CA ARG A 66 6.61 -9.62 7.29
C ARG A 66 7.31 -8.29 7.02
N ILE A 67 7.90 -7.70 8.04
CA ILE A 67 8.75 -6.52 7.92
C ILE A 67 10.10 -6.86 8.50
N HIS A 68 11.15 -6.69 7.69
CA HIS A 68 12.53 -6.88 8.11
C HIS A 68 13.30 -5.56 7.95
N ILE A 69 13.78 -5.00 9.06
CA ILE A 69 14.64 -3.81 9.08
C ILE A 69 16.05 -4.21 9.52
N PRO A 70 17.07 -4.11 8.65
CA PRO A 70 18.43 -4.48 8.99
C PRO A 70 19.11 -3.36 9.79
N TRP A 71 18.73 -3.15 11.05
CA TRP A 71 19.22 -2.04 11.89
C TRP A 71 20.74 -1.86 11.92
N LYS A 72 21.48 -2.98 11.88
CA LYS A 72 22.96 -2.99 11.89
C LYS A 72 23.59 -2.67 10.54
N HIS A 73 22.81 -2.77 9.45
CA HIS A 73 23.27 -2.70 8.07
C HIS A 73 22.35 -1.83 7.19
N LEU A 74 21.68 -0.82 7.74
CA LEU A 74 20.70 0.04 7.02
C LEU A 74 21.25 0.71 5.76
N TYR A 75 22.57 0.94 5.71
CA TYR A 75 23.24 1.58 4.58
C TYR A 75 23.57 0.59 3.45
N THR A 76 23.64 -0.71 3.74
CA THR A 76 24.11 -1.73 2.79
C THR A 76 23.07 -2.79 2.47
N HIS A 77 22.12 -3.05 3.37
CA HIS A 77 21.07 -4.05 3.22
C HIS A 77 19.70 -3.37 3.12
N PRO A 78 18.81 -3.90 2.27
CA PRO A 78 17.48 -3.33 2.08
C PRO A 78 16.55 -3.63 3.27
N THR A 79 15.62 -2.70 3.50
CA THR A 79 14.46 -2.98 4.36
C THR A 79 13.43 -3.70 3.52
N LYS A 80 12.95 -4.87 3.97
CA LYS A 80 12.04 -5.72 3.20
C LYS A 80 10.66 -5.74 3.84
N ILE A 81 9.63 -5.53 3.03
CA ILE A 81 8.24 -5.67 3.43
C ILE A 81 7.56 -6.66 2.50
N ASN A 82 7.10 -7.78 3.05
CA ASN A 82 6.41 -8.82 2.32
C ASN A 82 4.98 -8.94 2.85
N PHE A 83 4.01 -8.83 1.95
CA PHE A 83 2.61 -9.14 2.18
C PHE A 83 2.29 -10.44 1.46
N ASP A 84 1.61 -11.37 2.11
CA ASP A 84 1.11 -12.58 1.49
C ASP A 84 -0.38 -12.74 1.78
N GLY A 85 -1.13 -13.10 0.74
CA GLY A 85 -2.57 -13.29 0.79
C GLY A 85 -3.33 -12.00 1.11
N PHE A 86 -3.27 -11.00 0.21
CA PHE A 86 -3.99 -9.72 0.38
C PHE A 86 -5.36 -9.76 -0.30
N TYR A 87 -6.41 -9.86 0.51
CA TYR A 87 -7.80 -10.03 0.06
C TYR A 87 -8.67 -8.88 0.53
N LEU A 88 -9.33 -8.19 -0.40
CA LEU A 88 -10.13 -7.00 -0.10
C LEU A 88 -11.46 -7.04 -0.84
N LEU A 89 -12.56 -6.85 -0.11
CA LEU A 89 -13.88 -6.55 -0.65
C LEU A 89 -14.27 -5.11 -0.30
N VAL A 90 -14.52 -4.31 -1.32
CA VAL A 90 -15.04 -2.94 -1.21
C VAL A 90 -16.44 -2.83 -1.79
N ALA A 91 -17.20 -1.88 -1.29
CA ALA A 91 -18.54 -1.55 -1.76
C ALA A 91 -18.70 -0.02 -1.86
N PRO A 92 -19.65 0.49 -2.65
CA PRO A 92 -19.97 1.92 -2.62
C PRO A 92 -20.43 2.32 -1.22
N LYS A 93 -19.97 3.47 -0.72
CA LYS A 93 -20.51 4.06 0.49
C LYS A 93 -21.97 4.44 0.25
N THR A 94 -22.89 3.64 0.76
CA THR A 94 -24.31 3.94 0.68
C THR A 94 -24.72 4.77 1.88
N ASP A 95 -25.27 5.97 1.65
CA ASP A 95 -25.78 6.90 2.68
C ASP A 95 -26.99 6.37 3.49
N VAL A 96 -27.33 5.09 3.36
CA VAL A 96 -28.67 4.56 3.65
C VAL A 96 -28.92 4.31 5.14
N ASN A 97 -27.86 4.24 5.97
CA ASN A 97 -28.02 4.38 7.42
C ASN A 97 -27.55 5.77 7.83
N TYR A 98 -28.50 6.69 7.86
CA TYR A 98 -28.34 8.06 8.35
C TYR A 98 -28.17 8.08 9.87
N ASP A 99 -27.10 7.45 10.39
CA ASP A 99 -26.68 7.65 11.78
C ASP A 99 -26.02 9.02 11.87
N VAL A 100 -26.81 10.02 12.26
CA VAL A 100 -26.35 11.40 12.47
C VAL A 100 -25.12 11.43 13.37
N GLU A 101 -25.12 10.61 14.44
CA GLU A 101 -24.00 10.48 15.36
C GLU A 101 -22.72 9.93 14.70
N ARG A 102 -22.86 8.97 13.76
CA ARG A 102 -21.71 8.41 13.05
C ARG A 102 -21.11 9.42 12.08
N LYS A 103 -21.95 10.15 11.33
CA LYS A 103 -21.48 11.24 10.45
C LYS A 103 -20.84 12.38 11.25
N GLU A 104 -21.46 12.79 12.36
CA GLU A 104 -20.90 13.83 13.23
C GLU A 104 -19.54 13.41 13.82
N LYS A 105 -19.41 12.14 14.24
CA LYS A 105 -18.15 11.58 14.73
C LYS A 105 -17.10 11.52 13.61
N GLU A 106 -17.45 11.03 12.42
CA GLU A 106 -16.54 10.96 11.27
C GLU A 106 -16.10 12.36 10.81
N GLU A 107 -17.02 13.33 10.78
CA GLU A 107 -16.71 14.73 10.50
C GLU A 107 -15.80 15.34 11.56
N TYR A 108 -16.09 15.10 12.84
CA TYR A 108 -15.28 15.57 13.95
C TYR A 108 -13.87 14.97 13.88
N GLU A 109 -13.74 13.67 13.64
CA GLU A 109 -12.46 12.97 13.47
C GLU A 109 -11.70 13.51 12.25
N SER A 110 -12.38 13.76 11.13
CA SER A 110 -11.77 14.35 9.93
C SER A 110 -11.27 15.78 10.18
N LYS A 111 -12.09 16.64 10.81
CA LYS A 111 -11.69 18.01 11.21
C LYS A 111 -10.52 17.98 12.18
N MET A 112 -10.55 17.12 13.20
CA MET A 112 -9.46 16.95 14.15
C MET A 112 -8.19 16.42 13.49
N LYS A 113 -8.29 15.50 12.52
CA LYS A 113 -7.14 15.05 11.71
C LYS A 113 -6.55 16.20 10.90
N GLN A 114 -7.38 17.04 10.28
CA GLN A 114 -6.89 18.21 9.53
C GLN A 114 -6.17 19.20 10.45
N VAL A 115 -6.73 19.48 11.64
CA VAL A 115 -6.08 20.33 12.65
C VAL A 115 -4.73 19.74 13.05
N LYS A 116 -4.67 18.44 13.38
CA LYS A 116 -3.41 17.76 13.72
C LYS A 116 -2.38 17.83 12.59
N LYS A 117 -2.77 17.59 11.33
CA LYS A 117 -1.87 17.70 10.17
C LYS A 117 -1.30 19.12 10.04
N VAL A 118 -2.14 20.14 10.25
CA VAL A 118 -1.69 21.55 10.21
C VAL A 118 -0.77 21.88 11.38
N GLU A 119 -1.05 21.37 12.57
CA GLU A 119 -0.18 21.53 13.75
C GLU A 119 1.16 20.81 13.57
N GLU A 120 1.16 19.58 13.05
CA GLU A 120 2.37 18.83 12.70
C GLU A 120 3.18 19.58 11.66
N PHE A 121 2.55 20.03 10.57
CA PHE A 121 3.22 20.82 9.53
C PHE A 121 3.79 22.14 10.07
N ARG A 122 3.09 22.81 10.99
CA ARG A 122 3.59 24.01 11.67
C ARG A 122 4.78 23.69 12.57
N ARG A 123 4.71 22.62 13.38
CA ARG A 123 5.83 22.16 14.21
C ARG A 123 7.03 21.78 13.36
N GLU A 124 6.84 21.04 12.27
CA GLU A 124 7.89 20.68 11.32
C GLU A 124 8.55 21.91 10.72
N ARG A 125 7.77 22.93 10.32
CA ARG A 125 8.31 24.22 9.87
C ARG A 125 9.08 24.97 10.94
N GLU A 126 8.55 25.06 12.15
CA GLU A 126 9.22 25.72 13.29
C GLU A 126 10.52 24.99 13.69
N LEU A 127 10.53 23.65 13.63
CA LEU A 127 11.72 22.81 13.82
C LEU A 127 12.73 23.04 12.69
N PHE A 128 12.29 23.11 11.44
CA PHE A 128 13.14 23.38 10.29
C PHE A 128 13.80 24.77 10.38
N GLU A 129 13.05 25.80 10.80
CA GLU A 129 13.59 27.15 11.02
C GLU A 129 14.56 27.22 12.21
N LYS A 130 14.29 26.50 13.31
CA LYS A 130 15.21 26.38 14.45
C LYS A 130 16.49 25.60 14.12
N ASN A 131 16.37 24.51 13.35
CA ASN A 131 17.50 23.68 12.93
C ASN A 131 18.45 24.39 11.95
N LYS A 132 17.96 25.42 11.23
CA LYS A 132 18.79 26.33 10.42
C LYS A 132 19.76 27.19 11.24
N GLN A 133 19.48 27.43 12.52
CA GLN A 133 20.29 28.29 13.41
C GLN A 133 21.17 27.51 14.39
N ASN A 134 20.96 26.19 14.56
CA ASN A 134 21.82 25.34 15.39
C ASN A 134 21.75 23.86 14.92
N PRO A 135 22.73 23.35 14.15
CA PRO A 135 22.68 22.03 13.52
C PRO A 135 23.08 20.89 14.47
N HIS A 136 22.57 20.87 15.71
CA HIS A 136 22.91 19.82 16.67
C HIS A 136 22.09 18.53 16.50
N HIS A 137 22.59 17.74 15.54
CA HIS A 137 22.87 16.29 15.59
C HIS A 137 21.76 15.22 15.74
N LYS A 138 20.61 15.45 16.38
CA LYS A 138 19.62 14.36 16.62
C LYS A 138 18.56 14.23 15.53
N ASP A 139 17.92 15.34 15.14
CA ASP A 139 16.84 15.32 14.15
C ASP A 139 17.38 15.00 12.75
N THR A 140 18.53 15.57 12.36
CA THR A 140 19.20 15.25 11.09
C THR A 140 19.62 13.78 11.01
N PHE A 141 19.98 13.15 12.14
CA PHE A 141 20.33 11.73 12.14
C PHE A 141 19.10 10.85 11.95
N PHE A 142 17.99 11.18 12.61
CA PHE A 142 16.72 10.50 12.44
C PHE A 142 16.18 10.61 11.00
N GLU A 143 16.19 11.81 10.42
CA GLU A 143 15.79 12.06 9.01
C GLU A 143 16.63 11.26 8.02
N ARG A 144 17.96 11.24 8.20
CA ARG A 144 18.85 10.41 7.36
C ARG A 144 18.52 8.93 7.43
N LEU A 145 18.28 8.40 8.63
CA LEU A 145 17.91 7.00 8.80
C LEU A 145 16.56 6.68 8.14
N GLN A 146 15.56 7.55 8.30
CA GLN A 146 14.28 7.41 7.61
C GLN A 146 14.46 7.40 6.09
N PHE A 147 15.27 8.32 5.57
CA PHE A 147 15.59 8.40 4.15
C PHE A 147 16.26 7.12 3.65
N HIS A 148 17.25 6.57 4.35
CA HIS A 148 17.90 5.32 3.94
C HIS A 148 16.94 4.12 3.94
N ILE A 149 16.05 4.04 4.93
CA ILE A 149 15.03 2.97 4.98
C ILE A 149 14.09 3.07 3.79
N LEU A 150 13.58 4.26 3.47
CA LEU A 150 12.69 4.46 2.32
C LEU A 150 13.42 4.27 0.98
N ARG A 151 14.67 4.72 0.90
CA ARG A 151 15.53 4.58 -0.29
C ARG A 151 15.72 3.11 -0.67
N ASN A 152 16.17 2.30 0.28
CA ASN A 152 16.44 0.87 0.05
C ASN A 152 15.25 -0.01 0.43
N LEU A 153 14.03 0.54 0.38
CA LEU A 153 12.82 -0.20 0.63
C LEU A 153 12.54 -1.16 -0.53
N GLU A 154 12.37 -2.43 -0.20
CA GLU A 154 11.88 -3.49 -1.06
C GLU A 154 10.49 -3.91 -0.58
N ILE A 155 9.54 -3.94 -1.50
CA ILE A 155 8.15 -4.32 -1.21
C ILE A 155 7.79 -5.45 -2.14
N GLU A 156 7.19 -6.49 -1.59
CA GLU A 156 6.58 -7.57 -2.36
C GLU A 156 5.20 -7.87 -1.77
N ILE A 157 4.19 -7.88 -2.64
CA ILE A 157 2.82 -8.20 -2.27
C ILE A 157 2.42 -9.40 -3.12
N ASN A 158 2.23 -10.53 -2.46
CA ASN A 158 1.84 -11.79 -3.07
C ASN A 158 0.36 -12.05 -2.84
N ASN A 159 -0.22 -12.82 -3.75
CA ASN A 159 -1.56 -13.35 -3.59
C ASN A 159 -2.64 -12.30 -3.37
N ILE A 160 -2.78 -11.40 -4.35
CA ILE A 160 -3.69 -10.26 -4.25
C ILE A 160 -4.99 -10.54 -4.98
N HIS A 161 -6.09 -10.22 -4.32
CA HIS A 161 -7.40 -10.10 -4.95
C HIS A 161 -8.20 -8.98 -4.30
N ILE A 162 -8.48 -7.95 -5.09
CA ILE A 162 -9.31 -6.81 -4.70
C ILE A 162 -10.61 -6.90 -5.50
N ALA A 163 -11.72 -7.08 -4.80
CA ALA A 163 -13.05 -7.14 -5.36
C ALA A 163 -13.87 -5.91 -4.96
N TYR A 164 -14.66 -5.42 -5.90
CA TYR A 164 -15.71 -4.45 -5.71
C TYR A 164 -17.05 -5.12 -5.95
N ASP A 165 -18.01 -4.90 -5.06
CA ASP A 165 -19.36 -5.44 -5.14
C ASP A 165 -20.38 -4.33 -4.93
N ASP A 166 -21.36 -4.28 -5.81
CA ASP A 166 -22.32 -3.20 -5.88
C ASP A 166 -23.72 -3.72 -6.23
N LYS A 167 -24.68 -3.30 -5.40
CA LYS A 167 -26.12 -3.57 -5.56
C LYS A 167 -26.95 -2.31 -5.81
N THR A 168 -26.34 -1.12 -5.74
CA THR A 168 -27.04 0.15 -5.60
C THR A 168 -26.83 1.08 -6.78
N THR A 169 -25.67 1.07 -7.44
CA THR A 169 -25.39 2.02 -8.54
C THR A 169 -26.12 1.66 -9.84
N LYS A 170 -26.34 0.36 -10.09
CA LYS A 170 -27.04 -0.14 -11.30
C LYS A 170 -28.37 -0.81 -10.92
N SER A 171 -29.24 -0.99 -11.91
CA SER A 171 -30.51 -1.73 -11.75
C SER A 171 -30.33 -3.23 -11.48
N TYR A 172 -29.10 -3.74 -11.56
CA TYR A 172 -28.73 -5.13 -11.29
C TYR A 172 -27.41 -5.17 -10.50
N PRO A 173 -27.21 -6.18 -9.63
CA PRO A 173 -25.96 -6.33 -8.90
C PRO A 173 -24.82 -6.72 -9.83
N PHE A 174 -23.63 -6.19 -9.57
CA PHE A 174 -22.43 -6.55 -10.31
C PHE A 174 -21.21 -6.58 -9.39
N GLN A 175 -20.19 -7.29 -9.85
CA GLN A 175 -18.89 -7.34 -9.19
C GLN A 175 -17.80 -7.10 -10.22
N CYS A 176 -16.85 -6.25 -9.90
CA CYS A 176 -15.61 -6.17 -10.64
C CYS A 176 -14.44 -6.40 -9.70
N GLY A 177 -13.28 -6.73 -10.24
CA GLY A 177 -12.14 -6.97 -9.39
C GLY A 177 -10.86 -7.16 -10.16
N ILE A 178 -9.78 -7.09 -9.40
CA ILE A 178 -8.42 -7.19 -9.87
C ILE A 178 -7.75 -8.33 -9.12
N THR A 179 -7.11 -9.23 -9.84
CA THR A 179 -6.32 -10.33 -9.29
C THR A 179 -4.92 -10.27 -9.87
N LEU A 180 -3.92 -10.63 -9.07
CA LEU A 180 -2.56 -10.77 -9.55
C LEU A 180 -1.75 -11.72 -8.67
N ASN A 181 -0.67 -12.26 -9.25
CA ASN A 181 0.24 -13.13 -8.52
C ASN A 181 1.08 -12.34 -7.54
N TYR A 182 1.80 -11.35 -8.05
CA TYR A 182 2.58 -10.46 -7.21
C TYR A 182 2.75 -9.07 -7.82
N ILE A 183 2.93 -8.08 -6.95
CA ILE A 183 3.61 -6.82 -7.26
C ILE A 183 4.90 -6.83 -6.46
N ARG A 184 6.04 -6.57 -7.10
CA ARG A 184 7.32 -6.34 -6.41
C ARG A 184 7.95 -5.03 -6.84
N LEU A 185 8.58 -4.36 -5.88
CA LEU A 185 9.41 -3.19 -6.07
C LEU A 185 10.72 -3.45 -5.33
N HIS A 186 11.84 -3.41 -6.04
CA HIS A 186 13.15 -3.61 -5.45
C HIS A 186 14.18 -2.69 -6.09
N THR A 187 15.30 -2.50 -5.40
CA THR A 187 16.37 -1.60 -5.83
C THR A 187 17.34 -2.37 -6.71
N THR A 188 17.73 -1.80 -7.84
CA THR A 188 18.64 -2.43 -8.81
C THR A 188 19.85 -1.55 -9.07
N ASN A 189 20.85 -2.09 -9.76
CA ASN A 189 21.91 -1.26 -10.34
C ASN A 189 21.43 -0.55 -11.62
N ASP A 190 22.32 0.20 -12.25
CA ASP A 190 22.12 0.89 -13.53
C ASP A 190 21.90 -0.08 -14.71
N GLN A 191 22.25 -1.35 -14.54
CA GLN A 191 22.01 -2.45 -15.49
C GLN A 191 20.70 -3.22 -15.19
N TRP A 192 19.90 -2.77 -14.22
CA TRP A 192 18.64 -3.41 -13.79
C TRP A 192 18.80 -4.81 -13.19
N GLU A 193 19.96 -5.11 -12.62
CA GLU A 193 20.24 -6.36 -11.90
C GLU A 193 20.17 -6.18 -10.39
N ASP A 194 19.84 -7.27 -9.68
CA ASP A 194 19.86 -7.33 -8.22
C ASP A 194 21.29 -7.09 -7.71
N PHE A 195 21.45 -6.19 -6.73
CA PHE A 195 22.76 -5.89 -6.16
C PHE A 195 22.66 -5.49 -4.68
N GLU A 196 23.75 -5.69 -3.94
CA GLU A 196 23.92 -5.08 -2.63
C GLU A 196 24.44 -3.65 -2.83
N SER A 197 23.64 -2.67 -2.41
CA SER A 197 24.02 -1.25 -2.48
C SER A 197 25.26 -1.02 -1.62
N LYS A 198 26.40 -0.74 -2.27
CA LYS A 198 27.68 -0.48 -1.58
C LYS A 198 27.93 1.01 -1.32
N GLU A 199 27.28 1.92 -2.04
CA GLU A 199 27.55 3.35 -1.97
C GLU A 199 26.27 4.20 -2.04
N ASP A 200 26.32 5.38 -1.41
CA ASP A 200 25.27 6.39 -1.48
C ASP A 200 25.29 7.09 -2.85
N SER A 201 24.80 6.41 -3.89
CA SER A 201 24.60 7.02 -5.22
C SER A 201 23.57 8.15 -5.16
N GLU A 202 23.72 9.15 -6.04
CA GLU A 202 22.73 10.23 -6.23
C GLU A 202 21.52 9.78 -7.04
N ILE A 203 21.68 8.71 -7.83
CA ILE A 203 20.65 8.10 -8.66
C ILE A 203 20.25 6.77 -8.03
N ILE A 204 18.94 6.56 -7.89
CA ILE A 204 18.35 5.32 -7.37
C ILE A 204 17.59 4.66 -8.52
N TYR A 205 17.94 3.40 -8.80
CA TYR A 205 17.22 2.57 -9.76
C TYR A 205 16.28 1.63 -9.00
N LYS A 206 15.01 1.61 -9.39
CA LYS A 206 14.03 0.66 -8.87
C LYS A 206 13.35 -0.08 -10.01
N LEU A 207 13.23 -1.39 -9.85
CA LEU A 207 12.48 -2.24 -10.77
C LEU A 207 11.16 -2.63 -10.10
N ALA A 208 10.06 -2.16 -10.69
CA ALA A 208 8.71 -2.56 -10.35
C ALA A 208 8.25 -3.66 -11.30
N GLN A 209 7.62 -4.71 -10.79
CA GLN A 209 7.12 -5.82 -11.60
C GLN A 209 5.73 -6.22 -11.13
N ILE A 210 4.86 -6.47 -12.09
CA ILE A 210 3.50 -6.96 -11.90
C ILE A 210 3.38 -8.28 -12.66
N ASN A 211 2.94 -9.33 -11.98
CA ASN A 211 2.75 -10.63 -12.57
C ASN A 211 1.29 -11.06 -12.54
N ASN A 212 0.81 -11.56 -13.68
CA ASN A 212 -0.48 -12.20 -13.85
C ASN A 212 -1.67 -11.28 -13.47
N LEU A 213 -1.56 -9.98 -13.77
CA LEU A 213 -2.62 -9.01 -13.50
C LEU A 213 -3.81 -9.26 -14.42
N SER A 214 -4.96 -9.54 -13.82
CA SER A 214 -6.22 -9.78 -14.51
C SER A 214 -7.31 -8.89 -13.93
N ILE A 215 -8.23 -8.44 -14.78
CA ILE A 215 -9.38 -7.62 -14.38
C ILE A 215 -10.64 -8.31 -14.85
N TYR A 216 -11.62 -8.46 -13.96
CA TYR A 216 -12.90 -9.08 -14.29
C TYR A 216 -14.08 -8.14 -14.01
N TRP A 217 -15.18 -8.40 -14.72
CA TRP A 217 -16.47 -7.77 -14.49
C TRP A 217 -17.59 -8.78 -14.68
N ASN A 218 -18.30 -9.08 -13.60
CA ASN A 218 -19.43 -9.99 -13.57
C ASN A 218 -20.72 -9.22 -13.31
N SER A 219 -21.71 -9.43 -14.17
CA SER A 219 -23.02 -8.78 -14.05
C SER A 219 -24.07 -9.81 -13.69
N ASN A 220 -25.08 -9.38 -12.91
CA ASN A 220 -26.25 -10.19 -12.56
C ASN A 220 -25.91 -11.47 -11.77
N ILE A 221 -24.97 -11.35 -10.84
CA ILE A 221 -24.53 -12.43 -9.96
C ILE A 221 -24.94 -12.17 -8.51
N LYS A 222 -24.98 -13.22 -7.69
CA LYS A 222 -25.20 -13.09 -6.25
C LYS A 222 -24.04 -12.30 -5.64
N SER A 223 -24.41 -11.33 -4.81
CA SER A 223 -23.45 -10.46 -4.17
C SER A 223 -22.78 -11.15 -2.98
N ARG A 224 -21.50 -10.89 -2.79
CA ARG A 224 -20.70 -11.25 -1.62
C ARG A 224 -21.15 -10.49 -0.38
N LEU A 225 -21.85 -9.37 -0.54
CA LEU A 225 -22.38 -8.58 0.57
C LEU A 225 -23.43 -9.35 1.40
N ASP A 226 -23.99 -10.43 0.87
CA ASP A 226 -24.92 -11.32 1.58
C ASP A 226 -24.23 -12.44 2.38
N LEU A 227 -22.90 -12.55 2.28
CA LEU A 227 -22.11 -13.61 2.90
C LEU A 227 -21.55 -13.17 4.26
N SER A 228 -21.14 -14.14 5.09
CA SER A 228 -20.38 -13.83 6.30
C SER A 228 -18.97 -13.35 5.93
N LYS A 229 -18.31 -12.59 6.83
CA LYS A 229 -16.92 -12.14 6.61
C LYS A 229 -15.96 -13.30 6.26
N GLN A 230 -16.13 -14.45 6.91
CA GLN A 230 -15.29 -15.62 6.65
C GLN A 230 -15.55 -16.20 5.27
N ASP A 231 -16.81 -16.36 4.88
CA ASP A 231 -17.17 -16.87 3.55
C ASP A 231 -16.70 -15.93 2.42
N ILE A 232 -16.70 -14.62 2.66
CA ILE A 232 -16.12 -13.63 1.73
C ILE A 232 -14.63 -13.89 1.55
N ILE A 233 -13.88 -14.03 2.64
CA ILE A 233 -12.45 -14.30 2.60
C ILE A 233 -12.16 -15.59 1.83
N ASP A 234 -12.92 -16.65 2.10
CA ASP A 234 -12.74 -17.94 1.45
C ASP A 234 -13.05 -17.90 -0.06
N ASP A 235 -14.08 -17.15 -0.49
CA ASP A 235 -14.35 -16.90 -1.93
C ASP A 235 -13.28 -16.02 -2.59
N LEU A 236 -12.72 -15.05 -1.88
CA LEU A 236 -11.64 -14.22 -2.43
C LEU A 236 -10.35 -15.05 -2.63
N LYS A 237 -10.07 -15.99 -1.72
CA LYS A 237 -8.92 -16.92 -1.80
C LYS A 237 -9.04 -17.93 -2.93
N SER A 238 -10.23 -18.50 -3.14
CA SER A 238 -10.46 -19.57 -4.11
C SER A 238 -10.24 -19.13 -5.56
N ILE A 239 -10.32 -17.84 -5.87
CA ILE A 239 -10.21 -17.30 -7.24
C ILE A 239 -8.87 -17.59 -7.91
N LYS A 240 -7.81 -17.83 -7.14
CA LYS A 240 -6.51 -18.26 -7.67
C LYS A 240 -6.41 -19.77 -7.92
N GLN A 241 -7.18 -20.58 -7.21
CA GLN A 241 -7.04 -22.05 -7.22
C GLN A 241 -7.82 -22.72 -8.35
N LEU A 242 -8.66 -22.00 -9.08
CA LEU A 242 -9.54 -22.55 -10.09
C LEU A 242 -9.48 -21.71 -11.36
N ASN A 243 -9.49 -22.40 -12.51
CA ASN A 243 -10.18 -21.92 -13.70
C ASN A 243 -11.60 -21.53 -13.28
N TYR A 244 -11.83 -20.35 -12.70
CA TYR A 244 -13.14 -19.95 -12.18
C TYR A 244 -14.08 -19.91 -13.39
N PRO A 245 -14.97 -20.89 -13.58
CA PRO A 245 -15.66 -21.06 -14.88
C PRO A 245 -16.76 -20.02 -15.11
N LYS A 246 -16.83 -18.98 -14.27
CA LYS A 246 -17.93 -18.03 -14.18
C LYS A 246 -17.49 -16.58 -14.08
N MET A 247 -16.19 -16.28 -14.13
CA MET A 247 -15.71 -14.90 -14.14
C MET A 247 -15.46 -14.42 -15.58
N ASN A 248 -16.05 -13.29 -15.94
CA ASN A 248 -15.84 -12.65 -17.22
C ASN A 248 -14.66 -11.69 -17.10
N PHE A 249 -13.47 -12.17 -17.45
CA PHE A 249 -12.25 -11.36 -17.48
C PHE A 249 -12.28 -10.37 -18.65
N ILE A 250 -12.24 -9.08 -18.32
CA ILE A 250 -12.05 -8.00 -19.28
C ILE A 250 -10.60 -7.94 -19.73
N VAL A 251 -9.69 -8.04 -18.78
CA VAL A 251 -8.25 -8.05 -19.03
C VAL A 251 -7.75 -9.44 -18.68
N GLN A 252 -7.25 -10.14 -19.70
CA GLN A 252 -6.56 -11.41 -19.53
C GLN A 252 -5.25 -11.20 -18.78
N PRO A 253 -4.67 -12.25 -18.19
CA PRO A 253 -3.51 -12.07 -17.34
C PRO A 253 -2.34 -11.41 -18.08
N LEU A 254 -1.91 -10.26 -17.57
CA LEU A 254 -0.82 -9.47 -18.13
C LEU A 254 0.36 -9.43 -17.17
N ASN A 255 1.55 -9.40 -17.76
CA ASN A 255 2.80 -9.15 -17.04
C ASN A 255 3.33 -7.78 -17.47
N CYS A 256 3.84 -7.03 -16.50
CA CYS A 256 4.37 -5.70 -16.72
C CYS A 256 5.61 -5.51 -15.86
N GLN A 257 6.60 -4.80 -16.39
CA GLN A 257 7.74 -4.31 -15.63
C GLN A 257 7.89 -2.81 -15.88
N ALA A 258 8.26 -2.07 -14.85
CA ALA A 258 8.59 -0.66 -14.94
C ALA A 258 9.96 -0.40 -14.31
N LYS A 259 10.83 0.21 -15.09
CA LYS A 259 12.16 0.67 -14.73
C LYS A 259 12.06 2.11 -14.28
N LEU A 260 12.38 2.36 -13.01
CA LEU A 260 12.26 3.67 -12.37
C LEU A 260 13.67 4.21 -12.07
N ILE A 261 13.95 5.42 -12.53
CA ILE A 261 15.18 6.16 -12.21
C ILE A 261 14.77 7.38 -11.39
N ILE A 262 15.31 7.49 -10.18
CA ILE A 262 14.97 8.54 -9.21
C ILE A 262 16.25 9.31 -8.87
N ALA A 263 16.30 10.61 -9.18
CA ALA A 263 17.44 11.47 -8.86
C ALA A 263 17.23 12.21 -7.53
N LYS A 264 18.28 12.30 -6.70
CA LYS A 264 18.25 12.88 -5.34
C LYS A 264 18.02 14.39 -5.29
N THR A 265 18.31 15.12 -6.37
CA THR A 265 18.42 16.59 -6.36
C THR A 265 17.50 17.23 -7.41
N ALA A 266 16.28 17.59 -7.00
CA ALA A 266 15.39 18.46 -7.78
C ALA A 266 15.58 19.96 -7.46
N GLN A 267 16.63 20.31 -6.71
CA GLN A 267 16.91 21.69 -6.33
C GLN A 267 18.41 21.93 -6.39
N GLU A 268 18.91 22.40 -7.55
CA GLU A 268 19.78 23.59 -7.62
C GLU A 268 20.22 24.00 -9.03
N GLN A 269 20.01 23.21 -10.10
CA GLN A 269 20.33 23.66 -11.46
C GLN A 269 19.26 23.19 -12.44
N ASN A 270 18.91 24.05 -13.39
CA ASN A 270 17.99 23.90 -14.54
C ASN A 270 17.22 22.58 -14.64
N PHE A 271 15.90 22.66 -14.82
CA PHE A 271 14.96 21.57 -15.11
C PHE A 271 15.23 20.81 -16.44
N GLU A 272 16.49 20.48 -16.75
CA GLU A 272 16.88 19.70 -17.93
C GLU A 272 16.81 18.18 -17.67
N GLU A 273 16.83 17.72 -16.41
CA GLU A 273 16.75 16.29 -16.07
C GLU A 273 15.48 15.94 -15.29
N ALA A 274 14.84 14.82 -15.64
CA ALA A 274 13.61 14.35 -15.01
C ALA A 274 13.87 13.84 -13.58
N VAL A 275 13.18 14.42 -12.60
CA VAL A 275 13.21 13.99 -11.17
C VAL A 275 12.77 12.53 -10.99
N LEU A 276 11.94 12.06 -11.92
CA LEU A 276 11.51 10.67 -12.04
C LEU A 276 11.45 10.33 -13.53
N ALA A 277 12.30 9.41 -13.98
CA ALA A 277 12.16 8.80 -15.30
C ALA A 277 11.57 7.40 -15.13
N THR A 278 10.65 7.03 -16.02
CA THR A 278 9.96 5.75 -15.97
C THR A 278 9.86 5.17 -17.36
N ASP A 279 10.34 3.94 -17.50
CA ASP A 279 10.21 3.14 -18.72
C ASP A 279 9.37 1.91 -18.38
N ILE A 280 8.28 1.67 -19.12
CA ILE A 280 7.30 0.64 -18.79
C ILE A 280 7.17 -0.31 -19.98
N ASP A 281 7.54 -1.57 -19.74
CA ASP A 281 7.35 -2.66 -20.68
C ASP A 281 6.10 -3.46 -20.30
N PHE A 282 5.17 -3.57 -21.26
CA PHE A 282 4.01 -4.44 -21.16
C PHE A 282 4.19 -5.65 -22.08
N ALA A 283 3.80 -6.84 -21.61
CA ALA A 283 3.46 -7.93 -22.52
C ALA A 283 2.16 -7.61 -23.29
N ASP A 284 1.86 -8.39 -24.33
CA ASP A 284 0.64 -8.23 -25.14
C ASP A 284 -0.62 -8.12 -24.27
N ILE A 285 -1.38 -7.04 -24.46
CA ILE A 285 -2.62 -6.78 -23.72
C ILE A 285 -3.79 -7.39 -24.49
N SER A 286 -4.45 -8.38 -23.89
CA SER A 286 -5.66 -8.99 -24.45
C SER A 286 -6.90 -8.51 -23.70
N LEU A 287 -7.81 -7.85 -24.43
CA LEU A 287 -9.07 -7.33 -23.92
C LEU A 287 -10.25 -8.16 -24.43
N ASN A 288 -11.19 -8.50 -23.55
CA ASN A 288 -12.41 -9.22 -23.90
C ASN A 288 -13.63 -8.57 -23.24
N ILE A 289 -14.47 -7.92 -24.04
CA ILE A 289 -15.67 -7.23 -23.56
C ILE A 289 -16.92 -7.95 -24.09
N ASN A 290 -17.79 -8.35 -23.17
CA ASN A 290 -19.05 -9.03 -23.46
C ASN A 290 -20.24 -8.06 -23.43
N ARG A 291 -21.34 -8.41 -24.09
CA ARG A 291 -22.58 -7.59 -24.13
C ARG A 291 -23.14 -7.23 -22.74
N ASN A 292 -22.91 -8.07 -21.73
CA ASN A 292 -23.37 -7.81 -20.36
C ASN A 292 -22.45 -6.85 -19.56
N GLN A 293 -21.37 -6.39 -20.19
CA GLN A 293 -20.40 -5.43 -19.63
C GLN A 293 -20.47 -4.06 -20.30
N VAL A 294 -21.31 -3.91 -21.34
CA VAL A 294 -21.57 -2.65 -22.07
C VAL A 294 -22.91 -2.05 -21.61
#